data_AF-A0A554A0F8-F1
#
_entry.id   AF-A0A554A0F8-F1
#
_cell.length_a   1.000
_cell.length_b   1.000
_cell.length_c   1.000
_cell.angle_alpha   90.00
_cell.angle_beta   90.00
_cell.angle_gamma   90.00
#
_symmetry.space_group_name_H-M   'P 1'
#
loop_
_entity.id
_entity.type
_entity.pdbx_description
1 polymer ?
#
loop_
_entity_poly.entity_id
_entity_poly.type
_entity_poly.pdbx_seq_one_letter_code
_entity_poly.pdbx_strand_id
1 'polypeptide(L)' 'MILLFAQWCINFDLDPKVIYQKAFPGDIHNQKLIEAIDLTLPKEEADDVSLTSLLEVLSWFEQDQLAYIVMEEAQRLT' A
#
# COMPACT_ATOMS: atom_id res chain seq x y z
N MET A 1 2.07 -7.85 5.22
CA MET A 1 0.90 -7.03 4.87
C MET A 1 1.31 -5.59 4.57
N ILE A 2 1.74 -4.77 5.54
CA ILE A 2 2.09 -3.35 5.27
C ILE A 2 3.27 -3.16 4.31
N LEU A 3 4.27 -4.04 4.33
CA LEU A 3 5.34 -4.07 3.31
C LEU A 3 4.80 -4.36 1.90
N LEU A 4 3.85 -5.28 1.78
CA LEU A 4 3.25 -5.61 0.49
C LEU A 4 2.46 -4.42 -0.07
N PHE A 5 1.74 -3.70 0.80
CA PHE A 5 1.09 -2.43 0.47
C PHE A 5 2.11 -1.37 0.04
N ALA A 6 3.19 -1.17 0.81
CA ALA A 6 4.21 -0.19 0.49
C ALA A 6 4.88 -0.51 -0.86
N GLN A 7 5.24 -1.77 -1.10
CA GLN A 7 5.84 -2.19 -2.36
C GLN A 7 4.89 -2.00 -3.55
N TRP A 8 3.60 -2.32 -3.38
CA TRP A 8 2.59 -2.06 -4.41
C TRP A 8 2.52 -0.58 -4.77
N CYS A 9 2.49 0.32 -3.78
CA CYS A 9 2.53 1.75 -4.04
C CYS A 9 3.78 2.15 -4.86
N ILE A 10 4.96 1.60 -4.55
CA ILE A 10 6.18 1.86 -5.31
C ILE A 10 6.11 1.30 -6.75
N ASN A 11 5.53 0.11 -6.96
CA ASN A 11 5.35 -0.44 -8.32
C ASN A 11 4.54 0.50 -9.23
N PHE A 12 3.64 1.32 -8.66
CA PHE A 12 2.75 2.24 -9.38
C PHE A 12 3.08 3.73 -9.19
N ASP A 13 4.30 4.06 -8.76
CA ASP A 13 4.76 5.45 -8.55
C ASP A 13 3.87 6.27 -7.57
N LEU A 14 3.24 5.59 -6.60
CA LEU A 14 2.42 6.21 -5.55
C LEU A 14 3.23 6.41 -4.27
N ASP A 15 2.97 7.50 -3.54
CA ASP A 15 3.52 7.69 -2.19
C ASP A 15 2.71 6.86 -1.16
N PRO A 16 3.31 5.83 -0.53
CA PRO A 16 2.60 4.97 0.41
C PRO A 16 2.05 5.73 1.62
N LYS A 17 2.70 6.83 2.05
CA LYS A 17 2.25 7.65 3.18
C LYS A 17 0.98 8.41 2.82
N VAL A 18 0.92 8.97 1.62
CA VAL A 18 -0.27 9.69 1.13
C VAL A 18 -1.45 8.73 1.01
N ILE A 19 -1.23 7.53 0.47
CA ILE A 19 -2.30 6.53 0.32
C ILE A 19 -2.75 6.04 1.70
N TYR A 20 -1.82 5.73 2.60
CA TYR A 20 -2.15 5.28 3.96
C TYR A 20 -2.94 6.32 4.76
N GLN A 21 -2.57 7.60 4.65
CA GLN A 21 -3.26 8.70 5.35
C GLN A 21 -4.71 8.90 4.89
N LYS A 22 -5.05 8.54 3.63
CA LYS A 22 -6.45 8.57 3.18
C LYS A 22 -7.32 7.56 3.94
N ALA A 23 -6.76 6.41 4.31
CA ALA A 23 -7.47 5.38 5.06
C ALA A 23 -7.52 5.68 6.57
N PHE A 24 -6.48 6.34 7.12
CA PHE A 24 -6.36 6.62 8.55
C PHE A 24 -6.03 8.10 8.82
N PRO A 25 -7.00 9.02 8.65
CA PRO A 25 -6.79 10.45 8.88
C PRO A 25 -6.52 10.71 10.37
N GLY A 26 -5.25 10.95 10.73
CA GLY A 26 -4.81 11.21 12.11
C GLY A 26 -3.67 10.31 12.58
N ASP A 27 -3.42 9.17 11.92
CA ASP A 27 -2.24 8.35 12.18
C ASP A 27 -1.05 8.84 11.35
N ILE A 28 -0.52 10.00 11.74
CA ILE A 28 0.52 10.73 10.99
C ILE A 28 1.91 10.08 11.10
N HIS A 29 2.11 9.16 12.05
CA HIS A 29 3.42 8.59 12.38
C HIS A 29 3.34 7.07 12.61
N ASN A 30 2.74 6.35 11.67
CA ASN A 30 2.72 4.89 11.74
C ASN A 30 4.14 4.32 11.53
N GLN A 31 4.80 3.93 12.62
CA GLN A 31 6.18 3.43 12.58
C GLN A 31 6.33 2.20 11.69
N LYS A 32 5.34 1.29 11.68
CA LYS A 32 5.38 0.09 10.83
C LYS A 32 5.33 0.44 9.34
N LEU A 33 4.63 1.52 8.98
CA LEU A 33 4.62 2.01 7.60
C LEU A 33 6.00 2.56 7.21
N ILE A 34 6.62 3.33 8.10
CA ILE A 34 7.95 3.91 7.84
C ILE A 34 8.97 2.79 7.63
N GLU A 35 9.03 1.83 8.54
CA GLU A 35 9.92 0.66 8.44
C GLU A 35 9.63 -0.15 7.16
N ALA A 36 8.37 -0.28 6.76
CA ALA A 36 8.02 -0.98 5.53
C ALA A 36 8.48 -0.26 4.26
N ILE A 37 8.41 1.07 4.22
CA ILE A 37 8.89 1.87 3.10
C ILE A 37 10.40 1.68 2.93
N ASP A 38 11.16 1.69 4.03
CA ASP A 38 12.61 1.51 4.00
C ASP A 38 13.05 0.13 3.49
N LEU A 39 12.14 -0.86 3.52
CA LEU A 39 12.37 -2.22 3.03
C LEU A 39 11.88 -2.43 1.59
N THR A 40 11.26 -1.43 0.97
CA THR A 40 10.84 -1.54 -0.44
C THR A 40 12.03 -1.45 -1.39
N LEU A 41 11.86 -2.03 -2.57
CA LEU A 41 12.80 -1.93 -3.68
C LEU A 41 12.24 -1.00 -4.77
N PRO A 42 13.11 -0.34 -5.56
CA PRO A 42 12.70 0.35 -6.78
C PRO A 42 11.84 -0.54 -7.67
N LYS A 43 10.89 0.04 -8.41
CA LYS A 43 9.98 -0.72 -9.27
C LYS A 43 10.70 -1.55 -10.33
N GLU A 44 11.89 -1.13 -10.76
CA GLU A 44 12.73 -1.83 -11.72
C GLU A 44 13.45 -3.06 -11.14
N GLU A 45 13.54 -3.15 -9.80
CA GLU A 45 14.25 -4.20 -9.06
C GLU A 45 13.31 -5.14 -8.28
N ALA A 46 12.03 -4.79 -8.18
CA ALA A 46 11.01 -5.56 -7.48
C ALA A 46 10.11 -6.33 -8.46
N ASP A 47 9.66 -7.51 -8.04
CA ASP A 47 8.50 -8.13 -8.68
C ASP A 47 7.25 -7.29 -8.41
N ASP A 48 6.37 -7.19 -9.41
CA ASP A 48 5.11 -6.47 -9.28
C ASP A 48 4.18 -7.16 -8.29
N VAL A 49 3.70 -6.39 -7.33
CA VAL A 49 2.61 -6.83 -6.45
C VAL A 49 1.30 -6.74 -7.22
N SER A 50 0.60 -7.86 -7.38
CA SER A 50 -0.73 -7.83 -8.00
C SER A 50 -1.77 -7.17 -7.08
N LEU A 51 -2.68 -6.38 -7.65
CA LEU A 51 -3.78 -5.76 -6.92
C LEU A 51 -4.62 -6.80 -6.16
N THR A 52 -4.98 -7.91 -6.82
CA THR A 52 -5.79 -8.97 -6.22
C THR A 52 -5.10 -9.57 -4.99
N SER A 53 -3.81 -9.90 -5.10
CA SER A 53 -3.05 -10.46 -3.98
C SER A 53 -2.93 -9.48 -2.81
N LEU A 54 -2.76 -8.18 -3.10
CA LEU A 54 -2.75 -7.16 -2.06
C LEU A 54 -4.10 -7.07 -1.34
N LEU A 55 -5.22 -7.02 -2.08
CA LEU A 55 -6.55 -6.92 -1.49
C LEU A 55 -6.90 -8.13 -0.63
N GLU A 56 -6.55 -9.35 -1.07
CA GLU A 56 -6.72 -10.58 -0.28
C GLU A 56 -5.97 -10.51 1.06
N VAL A 57 -4.69 -10.11 1.01
CA VAL A 57 -3.87 -9.95 2.22
C VAL A 57 -4.44 -8.87 3.13
N LEU A 58 -4.90 -7.73 2.60
CA LEU A 58 -5.51 -6.68 3.43
C LEU A 58 -6.80 -7.17 4.10
N SER A 59 -7.62 -7.95 3.40
CA SER A 59 -8.84 -8.54 3.96
C SER A 59 -8.53 -9.54 5.09
N TRP A 60 -7.52 -10.39 4.93
CA TRP A 60 -7.12 -11.33 5.99
C TRP A 60 -6.63 -10.66 7.28
N PHE A 61 -6.12 -9.43 7.18
CA PHE A 61 -5.68 -8.63 8.33
C PHE A 61 -6.73 -7.60 8.77
N GLU A 62 -7.97 -7.70 8.28
CA GLU A 62 -9.09 -6.81 8.62
C GLU A 62 -8.78 -5.33 8.35
N GLN A 63 -7.98 -5.04 7.32
CA GLN A 63 -7.60 -3.68 6.90
C GLN A 63 -8.57 -3.13 5.84
N ASP A 64 -9.87 -3.24 6.09
CA ASP A 64 -10.91 -2.94 5.10
C ASP A 64 -10.87 -1.51 4.57
N GLN A 65 -10.56 -0.53 5.43
CA GLN A 65 -10.42 0.87 5.03
C GLN A 65 -9.24 1.07 4.07
N LEU A 66 -8.11 0.42 4.32
CA LEU A 66 -6.94 0.50 3.44
C LEU A 66 -7.20 -0.24 2.13
N ALA A 67 -7.87 -1.40 2.18
CA ALA A 67 -8.26 -2.15 0.98
C ALA A 67 -9.19 -1.32 0.08
N TYR A 68 -10.15 -0.59 0.66
CA TYR A 68 -11.03 0.31 -0.08
C TYR A 68 -10.25 1.42 -0.80
N ILE A 69 -9.34 2.12 -0.10
CA ILE A 69 -8.52 3.18 -0.70
C ILE A 69 -7.62 2.63 -1.82
N VAL A 70 -6.98 1.48 -1.60
CA VAL A 70 -6.14 0.83 -2.62
C VAL A 70 -6.95 0.52 -3.89
N MET A 71 -8.19 0.03 -3.74
CA MET A 71 -9.08 -0.22 -4.87
C MET A 71 -9.44 1.07 -5.61
N GLU A 72 -9.76 2.16 -4.90
CA GLU A 72 -10.04 3.45 -5.52
C GLU A 72 -8.84 4.01 -6.30
N GLU A 73 -7.64 3.92 -5.73
CA GLU A 73 -6.43 4.37 -6.43
C GLU A 73 -6.12 3.49 -7.65
N ALA A 74 -6.31 2.17 -7.55
CA ALA A 74 -6.11 1.28 -8.67
C ALA A 74 -7.04 1.59 -9.86
N GLN A 75 -8.29 1.98 -9.60
CA GLN A 75 -9.22 2.41 -10.64
C GLN A 75 -8.78 3.70 -11.37
N ARG A 76 -7.97 4.55 -10.71
CA ARG A 76 -7.44 5.79 -11.29
C ARG A 76 -6.20 5.58 -12.15
N LEU A 77 -5.57 4.40 -12.04
CA LEU A 77 -4.40 4.02 -12.83
C LEU A 77 -4.77 3.45 -14.21
N THR A 78 -6.05 3.16 -14.44
CA THR A 78 -6.66 2.74 -15.72
C THR A 78 -7.03 3.91 -16.61
#